data_AF-A0A2C9CGC4-F1
#
_entry.id   AF-A0A2C9CGC4-F1
#
_cell.length_a   1.000
_cell.length_b   1.000
_cell.length_c   1.000
_cell.angle_alpha   90.00
_cell.angle_beta   90.00
_cell.angle_gamma   90.00
#
_symmetry.space_group_name_H-M   'P 1'
#
loop_
_entity.id
_entity.type
_entity.pdbx_description
1 polymer ?
#
loop_
_entity_poly.entity_id
_entity_poly.type
_entity_poly.pdbx_seq_one_letter_code
_entity_poly.pdbx_strand_id
1 'polypeptide(L)'
;MDLQYIKNTIVELKERDKIYSHELELNTLEEANKIVKVGALTVGTDSKGKIIAQNVLYPTQFSQKAVENILTMNWRNGNGERVEPLVYGRNDWYRERLKTINGILKLMDESKTENYDSVETKE
;
A
#
# COMPACT_ATOMS: atom_id res chain seq x y z
N MET A 1 9.54 20.66 8.36
CA MET A 1 9.18 19.77 7.23
C MET A 1 8.99 20.68 6.03
N ASP A 2 9.66 20.42 4.91
CA ASP A 2 9.62 21.30 3.74
C ASP A 2 8.23 21.30 3.09
N LEU A 3 7.68 22.49 2.82
CA LEU A 3 6.38 22.65 2.17
C LEU A 3 6.38 21.98 0.78
N GLN A 4 7.52 21.97 0.10
CA GLN A 4 7.68 21.30 -1.19
C GLN A 4 7.59 19.78 -1.05
N TYR A 5 8.18 19.22 0.00
CA TYR A 5 8.10 17.79 0.31
C TYR A 5 6.63 17.36 0.51
N ILE A 6 5.87 18.13 1.31
CA ILE A 6 4.44 17.85 1.57
C ILE A 6 3.63 17.88 0.27
N LYS A 7 3.87 18.89 -0.60
CA LYS A 7 3.19 18.99 -1.90
C LYS A 7 3.48 17.77 -2.78
N ASN A 8 4.75 17.35 -2.86
CA ASN A 8 5.15 16.17 -3.63
C ASN A 8 4.47 14.89 -3.08
N THR A 9 4.44 14.71 -1.77
CA THR A 9 3.75 13.58 -1.14
C THR A 9 2.25 13.55 -1.46
N ILE A 10 1.56 14.70 -1.45
CA ILE A 10 0.14 14.76 -1.83
C ILE A 10 -0.06 14.33 -3.29
N VAL A 11 0.82 14.79 -4.20
CA VAL A 11 0.76 14.41 -5.61
C VAL A 11 0.95 12.90 -5.77
N GLU A 12 1.95 12.32 -5.10
CA GLU A 12 2.19 10.87 -5.12
C GLU A 12 1.00 10.07 -4.58
N LEU A 13 0.38 10.53 -3.48
CA LEU A 13 -0.80 9.87 -2.90
C LEU A 13 -2.00 9.91 -3.86
N LYS A 14 -2.25 11.04 -4.51
CA LYS A 14 -3.33 11.17 -5.51
C LYS A 14 -3.09 10.30 -6.74
N GLU A 15 -1.84 10.14 -7.15
CA GLU A 15 -1.51 9.25 -8.27
C GLU A 15 -1.74 7.78 -7.90
N ARG A 16 -1.35 7.37 -6.69
CA ARG A 16 -1.64 6.03 -6.18
C ARG A 16 -3.14 5.76 -6.05
N ASP A 17 -3.92 6.75 -5.60
CA ASP A 17 -5.38 6.64 -5.53
C ASP A 17 -6.01 6.35 -6.89
N LYS A 18 -5.61 7.08 -7.94
CA LYS A 18 -6.06 6.82 -9.31
C LYS A 18 -5.69 5.42 -9.78
N ILE A 19 -4.43 5.02 -9.58
CA ILE A 19 -3.94 3.70 -9.99
C ILE A 19 -4.74 2.59 -9.30
N TYR A 20 -4.91 2.65 -7.98
CA TYR A 20 -5.61 1.61 -7.23
C TYR A 20 -7.11 1.59 -7.51
N SER A 21 -7.73 2.74 -7.77
CA SER A 21 -9.13 2.81 -8.20
C SER A 21 -9.30 2.14 -9.56
N HIS A 22 -8.42 2.44 -10.51
CA HIS A 22 -8.44 1.81 -11.83
C HIS A 22 -8.26 0.28 -11.74
N GLU A 23 -7.32 -0.20 -10.92
CA GLU A 23 -7.11 -1.64 -10.72
C GLU A 23 -8.36 -2.36 -10.21
N LEU A 24 -9.21 -1.70 -9.42
CA LEU A 24 -10.47 -2.26 -8.93
C LEU A 24 -11.60 -2.26 -9.97
N GLU A 25 -11.54 -1.39 -10.98
CA GLU A 25 -12.51 -1.33 -12.08
C GLU A 25 -12.28 -2.45 -13.10
N LEU A 26 -11.05 -2.97 -13.15
CA LEU A 26 -10.70 -4.12 -13.98
C LEU A 26 -11.38 -5.39 -13.43
N ASN A 27 -12.49 -5.79 -14.04
CA ASN A 27 -13.20 -7.04 -13.74
C ASN A 27 -12.52 -8.22 -14.46
N THR A 28 -11.30 -8.55 -14.05
CA THR A 28 -10.53 -9.67 -14.59
C THR A 28 -10.80 -10.96 -13.82
N LEU A 29 -11.00 -12.07 -14.55
CA LEU A 29 -10.97 -13.42 -13.98
C LEU A 29 -9.51 -13.83 -13.82
N GLU A 30 -9.01 -13.83 -12.59
CA GLU A 30 -7.61 -14.10 -12.30
C GLU A 30 -7.44 -15.40 -11.51
N GLU A 31 -6.69 -16.36 -12.06
CA GLU A 31 -6.29 -17.60 -11.38
C GLU A 31 -5.38 -17.31 -10.18
N ALA A 32 -4.53 -16.29 -10.30
CA ALA A 32 -3.69 -15.77 -9.24
C ALA A 32 -4.26 -14.44 -8.75
N ASN A 33 -4.99 -14.47 -7.63
CA ASN A 33 -5.68 -13.30 -7.07
C ASN A 33 -5.28 -13.01 -5.61
N LYS A 34 -4.17 -13.59 -5.14
CA LYS A 34 -3.69 -13.42 -3.77
C LYS A 34 -2.47 -12.53 -3.74
N ILE A 35 -2.47 -11.56 -2.82
CA ILE A 35 -1.32 -10.73 -2.52
C ILE A 35 -0.83 -11.10 -1.12
N VAL A 36 0.46 -11.38 -0.98
CA VAL A 36 1.09 -11.65 0.31
C VAL A 36 1.84 -10.41 0.78
N LYS A 37 1.66 -10.05 2.05
CA LYS A 37 2.29 -8.93 2.71
C LYS A 37 3.11 -9.43 3.90
N VAL A 38 4.31 -8.91 4.08
CA VAL A 38 5.19 -9.22 5.21
C VAL A 38 5.65 -7.91 5.81
N GLY A 39 5.22 -7.62 7.03
CA GLY A 39 5.43 -6.30 7.65
C GLY A 39 4.80 -5.19 6.82
N ALA A 40 5.61 -4.19 6.41
CA ALA A 40 5.17 -3.08 5.56
C ALA A 40 5.31 -3.34 4.05
N LEU A 41 5.83 -4.51 3.65
CA LEU A 41 6.19 -4.83 2.27
C LEU A 41 5.25 -5.88 1.67
N THR A 42 5.16 -5.91 0.34
CA THR A 42 4.54 -7.03 -0.37
C THR A 42 5.58 -8.06 -0.77
N VAL A 43 5.15 -9.28 -1.00
CA VAL A 43 6.01 -10.35 -1.54
C VAL A 43 5.96 -10.29 -3.06
N GLY A 44 7.10 -10.55 -3.69
CA GLY A 44 7.25 -10.65 -5.14
C GLY A 44 8.26 -11.71 -5.54
N THR A 45 8.57 -11.76 -6.82
CA THR A 45 9.60 -12.60 -7.40
C THR A 45 10.62 -11.75 -8.15
N ASP A 46 11.90 -12.01 -7.96
CA ASP A 46 12.94 -11.42 -8.80
C ASP A 46 12.96 -12.03 -10.21
N SER A 47 13.87 -11.56 -11.07
CA SER A 47 14.03 -12.06 -12.45
C SER A 47 14.44 -13.53 -12.56
N LYS A 48 14.88 -14.15 -11.46
CA LYS A 48 15.23 -15.57 -11.37
C LYS A 48 14.11 -16.40 -10.73
N GLY A 49 12.97 -15.79 -10.44
CA GLY A 49 11.83 -16.44 -9.77
C GLY A 49 12.02 -16.62 -8.26
N LYS A 50 13.02 -15.97 -7.65
CA LYS A 50 13.24 -16.05 -6.20
C LYS A 50 12.27 -15.12 -5.48
N ILE A 51 11.65 -15.63 -4.41
CA ILE A 51 10.78 -14.85 -3.54
C ILE A 51 11.57 -13.75 -2.83
N ILE A 52 11.07 -12.52 -2.93
CA ILE A 52 11.64 -11.30 -2.32
C ILE A 52 10.55 -10.46 -1.65
N ALA A 53 10.92 -9.66 -0.65
CA ALA A 53 10.05 -8.59 -0.16
C ALA A 53 10.32 -7.31 -0.98
N GLN A 54 9.27 -6.62 -1.37
CA GLN A 54 9.32 -5.47 -2.26
C GLN A 54 8.30 -4.39 -1.86
N ASN A 55 8.60 -3.15 -2.25
CA ASN A 55 7.69 -2.02 -2.12
C ASN A 55 7.34 -1.52 -3.52
N VAL A 56 6.25 -2.03 -4.08
CA VAL A 56 5.84 -1.75 -5.47
C VAL A 56 4.38 -1.30 -5.52
N LEU A 57 4.05 -0.53 -6.56
CA LEU A 57 2.68 -0.08 -6.81
C LEU A 57 1.77 -1.23 -7.21
N TYR A 58 2.28 -2.18 -7.98
CA TYR A 58 1.55 -3.34 -8.48
C TYR A 58 2.16 -4.60 -7.87
N PRO A 59 1.63 -5.08 -6.73
CA PRO A 59 2.15 -6.28 -6.09
C PRO A 59 2.02 -7.49 -7.00
N THR A 60 3.02 -8.37 -6.92
CA THR A 60 2.93 -9.69 -7.55
C THR A 60 1.73 -10.45 -6.98
N GLN A 61 0.97 -11.08 -7.87
CA GLN A 61 -0.17 -11.91 -7.52
C GLN A 61 0.22 -13.38 -7.56
N PHE A 62 -0.29 -14.14 -6.60
CA PHE A 62 0.03 -15.54 -6.42
C PHE A 62 -1.23 -16.40 -6.48
N SER A 63 -1.09 -17.61 -7.00
CA SER A 63 -2.09 -18.67 -6.82
C SER A 63 -2.07 -19.15 -5.38
N GLN A 64 -3.16 -19.79 -4.95
CA GLN A 64 -3.27 -20.34 -3.59
C GLN A 64 -2.11 -21.29 -3.24
N LYS A 65 -1.69 -22.14 -4.18
CA LYS A 65 -0.56 -23.05 -4.01
C LYS A 65 0.78 -22.32 -3.80
N ALA A 66 0.99 -21.21 -4.51
CA ALA A 66 2.20 -20.41 -4.32
C ALA A 66 2.18 -19.69 -2.95
N VAL A 67 1.01 -19.22 -2.51
CA VAL A 67 0.85 -18.63 -1.17
C VAL A 67 1.21 -19.62 -0.08
N GLU A 68 0.74 -20.87 -0.17
CA GLU A 68 1.07 -21.92 0.82
C GLU A 68 2.58 -22.09 0.98
N ASN A 69 3.34 -22.12 -0.12
CA ASN A 69 4.79 -22.17 -0.06
C ASN A 69 5.40 -20.94 0.60
N ILE A 70 4.90 -19.74 0.28
CA ILE A 70 5.39 -18.48 0.85
C ILE A 70 5.14 -18.41 2.37
N LEU A 71 4.01 -18.93 2.84
CA LEU A 71 3.65 -18.97 4.26
C LEU A 71 4.55 -19.88 5.08
N THR A 72 5.19 -20.88 4.47
CA THR A 72 6.17 -21.74 5.16
C THR A 72 7.56 -21.10 5.32
N MET A 73 7.81 -19.96 4.67
CA MET A 73 9.12 -19.29 4.73
C MET A 73 9.32 -18.60 6.08
N ASN A 74 10.57 -18.56 6.55
CA ASN A 74 10.93 -17.89 7.79
C ASN A 74 11.25 -16.41 7.54
N TRP A 75 10.23 -15.56 7.63
CA TRP A 75 10.37 -14.12 7.48
C TRP A 75 10.83 -13.47 8.78
N ARG A 76 11.85 -12.61 8.68
CA ARG A 76 12.39 -11.86 9.83
C ARG A 76 12.55 -10.38 9.52
N ASN A 77 12.34 -9.54 10.54
CA ASN A 77 12.61 -8.10 10.44
C ASN A 77 14.11 -7.79 10.66
N GLY A 78 14.47 -6.50 10.62
CA GLY A 78 15.84 -6.04 10.85
C GLY A 78 16.41 -6.37 12.24
N ASN A 79 15.55 -6.66 13.22
CA ASN A 79 15.94 -7.09 14.57
C ASN A 79 16.03 -8.62 14.69
N GLY A 80 15.79 -9.37 13.61
CA GLY A 80 15.78 -10.83 13.60
C GLY A 80 14.49 -11.45 14.16
N GLU A 81 13.48 -10.67 14.52
CA GLU A 81 12.20 -11.18 15.03
C GLU A 81 11.36 -11.75 13.89
N ARG A 82 10.63 -12.83 14.17
CA ARG A 82 9.75 -13.48 13.18
C ARG A 82 8.58 -12.54 12.83
N VAL A 83 8.28 -12.46 11.53
CA VAL A 83 7.15 -11.69 11.01
C VAL A 83 6.20 -12.64 10.32
N GLU A 84 4.95 -12.72 10.77
CA GLU A 84 3.94 -13.52 10.08
C GLU A 84 3.45 -12.82 8.81
N PRO A 85 3.41 -13.50 7.66
CA PRO A 85 2.81 -12.96 6.47
C PRO A 85 1.28 -12.84 6.60
N LEU A 86 0.71 -11.83 5.94
CA LEU A 86 -0.72 -11.65 5.76
C LEU A 86 -1.08 -11.91 4.29
N VAL A 87 -2.22 -12.55 4.05
CA VAL A 87 -2.72 -12.85 2.71
C VAL A 87 -4.00 -12.08 2.46
N TYR A 88 -4.05 -11.41 1.32
CA TYR A 88 -5.19 -10.63 0.87
C TYR A 88 -5.72 -11.18 -0.45
N GLY A 89 -7.02 -11.06 -0.67
CA GLY A 89 -7.53 -11.02 -2.05
C GLY A 89 -7.05 -9.72 -2.72
N ARG A 90 -6.75 -9.76 -4.02
CA ARG A 90 -6.30 -8.61 -4.81
C ARG A 90 -7.13 -7.36 -4.53
N ASN A 91 -8.45 -7.49 -4.66
CA ASN A 91 -9.36 -6.35 -4.49
C ASN A 91 -9.39 -5.85 -3.03
N ASP A 92 -9.31 -6.75 -2.05
CA ASP A 92 -9.28 -6.36 -0.63
C ASP A 92 -8.00 -5.58 -0.30
N TRP A 93 -6.87 -5.99 -0.89
CA TRP A 93 -5.60 -5.27 -0.75
C TRP A 93 -5.71 -3.85 -1.29
N TYR A 94 -6.19 -3.67 -2.53
CA TYR A 94 -6.35 -2.34 -3.13
C TYR A 94 -7.35 -1.47 -2.36
N ARG A 95 -8.48 -2.03 -1.91
CA ARG A 95 -9.48 -1.32 -1.08
C ARG A 95 -8.88 -0.82 0.24
N GLU A 96 -8.08 -1.65 0.93
CA GLU A 96 -7.43 -1.24 2.18
C GLU A 96 -6.41 -0.11 1.95
N ARG A 97 -5.66 -0.17 0.84
CA ARG A 97 -4.71 0.89 0.47
C ARG A 97 -5.42 2.19 0.12
N LEU A 98 -6.49 2.14 -0.66
CA LEU A 98 -7.34 3.30 -0.95
C LEU A 98 -7.92 3.92 0.33
N LYS A 99 -8.43 3.10 1.25
CA LYS A 99 -8.92 3.59 2.55
C LYS A 99 -7.82 4.33 3.32
N THR A 100 -6.60 3.81 3.29
CA THR A 100 -5.44 4.44 3.94
C THR A 100 -5.09 5.77 3.27
N ILE A 101 -4.99 5.79 1.94
CA ILE A 101 -4.66 7.00 1.16
C ILE A 101 -5.70 8.10 1.39
N ASN A 102 -6.99 7.75 1.28
CA ASN A 102 -8.09 8.70 1.48
C ASN A 102 -8.16 9.22 2.91
N GLY A 103 -7.84 8.38 3.89
CA GLY A 103 -7.69 8.82 5.29
C GLY A 103 -6.57 9.84 5.47
N ILE A 104 -5.40 9.60 4.87
CA ILE A 104 -4.26 10.53 4.93
C ILE A 104 -4.60 11.85 4.23
N LEU A 105 -5.13 11.78 3.00
CA LEU A 105 -5.50 12.98 2.23
C LEU A 105 -6.53 13.84 2.98
N LYS A 106 -7.52 13.20 3.61
CA LYS A 106 -8.53 13.90 4.43
C LYS A 106 -7.88 14.65 5.60
N LEU A 107 -7.04 13.98 6.39
CA LEU A 107 -6.32 14.61 7.51
C LEU A 107 -5.45 15.78 7.04
N MET A 108 -4.81 15.66 5.87
CA MET A 108 -3.99 16.74 5.31
C MET A 108 -4.83 17.94 4.87
N ASP A 109 -6.05 17.75 4.39
CA ASP A 109 -6.93 18.86 4.01
C ASP A 109 -7.57 19.53 5.24
N GLU A 110 -7.96 18.75 6.26
CA GLU A 110 -8.44 19.26 7.55
C GLU A 110 -7.36 20.09 8.28
N SER A 111 -6.09 19.64 8.25
CA SER A 111 -4.97 20.39 8.84
C SER A 111 -4.66 21.72 8.13
N LYS A 112 -5.10 21.89 6.88
CA LYS A 112 -5.03 23.19 6.19
C LYS A 112 -6.16 24.12 6.62
N THR A 113 -7.33 23.57 6.95
CA THR A 113 -8.51 24.37 7.31
C THR A 113 -8.36 25.01 8.69
N GLU A 114 -7.84 24.27 9.68
CA GLU A 114 -7.57 24.81 11.03
C GLU A 114 -6.50 25.93 11.06
N ASN A 115 -5.59 25.96 10.09
CA ASN A 115 -4.59 27.04 9.97
C ASN A 115 -5.15 28.33 9.34
N TYR A 116 -6.33 28.30 8.71
CA TYR A 116 -6.97 29.52 8.17
C TYR A 116 -7.90 30.19 9.20
N ASP A 117 -8.61 29.41 10.02
CA ASP A 117 -9.51 29.96 11.06
C ASP A 117 -8.76 30.65 12.22
N SER A 118 -7.47 30.37 12.40
CA SER A 118 -6.63 31.00 13.44
C SER A 118 -5.96 32.31 13.01
N VAL A 119 -6.07 32.70 11.73
CA VAL A 119 -5.46 33.92 11.19
C VAL A 119 -6.47 35.08 11.09
N GLU A 120 -7.77 34.80 11.01
CA GLU A 120 -8.82 35.83 10.89
C GLU A 120 -9.28 36.45 12.23
N THR A 121 -8.70 36.08 13.38
CA THR A 121 -9.08 36.65 14.70
C THR A 121 -8.06 37.60 15.32
N LYS A 122 -7.20 38.22 14.51
CA LYS A 122 -6.42 39.39 14.95
C LYS A 122 -6.83 40.62 14.15
N GLU A 123 -7.91 41.25 14.62
CA GLU A 123 -8.23 42.67 14.39
C GLU A 123 -7.06 43.60 14.74
#